data_AF-A0A8C4IMD5-F1
#
_entry.id   AF-A0A8C4IMD5-F1
#
_cell.length_a   1.000
_cell.length_b   1.000
_cell.length_c   1.000
_cell.angle_alpha   90.00
_cell.angle_beta   90.00
_cell.angle_gamma   90.00
#
_symmetry.space_group_name_H-M   'P 1'
#
loop_
_entity.id
_entity.type
_entity.pdbx_description
1 polymer ?
#
loop_
_entity_poly.entity_id
_entity_poly.type
_entity_poly.pdbx_seq_one_letter_code
_entity_poly.pdbx_strand_id
1 'polypeptide(L)'
;EKASVGSSDNSTITVNDLTCIICYICFILIKSKAHEQFEEPKLEAVRENNVELVQDILKELSPLAHRSQAADELVRILKEPHFKSLLETHDSVASKNYETPPPSPCSFMDAALNNQPVPPDAVRMVGIRKVSGEHLGVTFRVESGELVIARILHGGMIDQQGLLHVGDIIKEVNGKEVGNDPKVLQEMLKEASGSVVLKILPSYQEPHTARQAFVKCHFDYDPSHDNLIPCKEAGLSFSSGDILQIFNQEDLNWWQACHIEGGSAGLIPSQLLEEKRKAFVKRDLELATTGPLCAGMGGKKKKKMMYLTTKNAEFDRHELRIYEEVAKVPPFRRKTLVLIGAQGVGRRSLKNKLLVSDPQRYGTTIPFTSRKPKVDERDGQMYSFMTRSEMECDIKNGRFLEHGEYDGNLYGTKINSIHEVIETGKICILDVNPQALKVLRTSEFLPYVVFIEAPDFEVLKAMNRSAIESGVVTKQLTDSELKRTVDESERIKRAYGHYFDLCIINDGLEAAFRSLRLALDKLSMEQQWVPVSWVF
;
A
#
# COMPACT_ATOMS: atom_id res chain seq x y z
N GLU A 1 17.96 -27.09 -78.90
CA GLU A 1 17.21 -26.23 -79.84
C GLU A 1 16.15 -25.43 -79.09
N LYS A 2 16.12 -24.10 -79.33
CA LYS A 2 15.05 -23.08 -79.19
C LYS A 2 14.01 -23.25 -78.05
N ALA A 3 14.04 -22.45 -76.97
CA ALA A 3 13.63 -21.03 -76.81
C ALA A 3 12.11 -20.81 -76.60
N SER A 4 11.70 -20.35 -75.40
CA SER A 4 10.96 -19.07 -75.21
C SER A 4 10.51 -18.84 -73.74
N VAL A 5 10.92 -17.66 -73.26
CA VAL A 5 10.56 -16.83 -72.10
C VAL A 5 9.16 -16.97 -71.48
N GLY A 6 9.11 -16.89 -70.13
CA GLY A 6 7.94 -16.51 -69.34
C GLY A 6 8.28 -16.37 -67.85
N SER A 7 8.50 -15.14 -67.37
CA SER A 7 8.77 -14.78 -65.98
C SER A 7 7.49 -14.60 -65.16
N SER A 8 7.38 -15.24 -63.99
CA SER A 8 6.61 -14.74 -62.84
C SER A 8 6.94 -15.55 -61.58
N ASP A 9 7.87 -15.05 -60.76
CA ASP A 9 8.06 -15.53 -59.38
C ASP A 9 6.88 -15.02 -58.52
N ASN A 10 5.91 -15.90 -58.28
CA ASN A 10 4.86 -15.69 -57.27
C ASN A 10 5.30 -16.36 -55.97
N SER A 11 5.93 -15.61 -55.07
CA SER A 11 6.12 -16.03 -53.67
C SER A 11 4.85 -15.71 -52.88
N THR A 12 3.88 -16.62 -52.92
CA THR A 12 2.71 -16.63 -52.04
C THR A 12 3.11 -16.87 -50.59
N ILE A 13 2.97 -15.85 -49.76
CA ILE A 13 3.05 -15.92 -48.30
C ILE A 13 1.90 -16.81 -47.80
N THR A 14 2.22 -17.89 -47.08
CA THR A 14 1.21 -18.83 -46.56
C THR A 14 0.83 -18.45 -45.12
N VAL A 15 -0.30 -18.97 -44.63
CA VAL A 15 -0.89 -18.66 -43.30
C VAL A 15 0.10 -18.83 -42.12
N ASN A 16 1.20 -19.56 -42.30
CA ASN A 16 2.28 -19.67 -41.32
C ASN A 16 3.07 -18.37 -41.13
N ASP A 17 3.18 -17.53 -42.15
CA ASP A 17 4.00 -16.31 -42.10
C ASP A 17 3.34 -15.19 -41.27
N LEU A 18 1.99 -15.07 -41.31
CA LEU A 18 1.25 -14.17 -40.41
C LEU A 18 1.36 -14.62 -38.95
N THR A 19 1.42 -15.93 -38.71
CA THR A 19 1.56 -16.50 -37.37
C THR A 19 2.95 -16.20 -36.80
N CYS A 20 3.99 -16.25 -37.64
CA CYS A 20 5.35 -15.83 -37.28
C CYS A 20 5.45 -14.33 -36.96
N ILE A 21 4.75 -13.47 -37.69
CA ILE A 21 4.74 -12.02 -37.44
C ILE A 21 4.04 -11.69 -36.11
N ILE A 22 2.91 -12.34 -35.82
CA ILE A 22 2.20 -12.18 -34.54
C ILE A 22 3.04 -12.70 -33.38
N CYS A 23 3.72 -13.85 -33.53
CA CYS A 23 4.65 -14.37 -32.53
C CYS A 23 5.85 -13.46 -32.31
N TYR A 24 6.36 -12.79 -33.35
CA TYR A 24 7.47 -11.85 -33.25
C TYR A 24 7.07 -10.57 -32.52
N ILE A 25 5.89 -10.02 -32.82
CA ILE A 25 5.34 -8.84 -32.12
C ILE A 25 5.01 -9.17 -30.66
N CYS A 26 4.46 -10.36 -30.38
CA CYS A 26 4.28 -10.83 -29.00
C CYS A 26 5.62 -11.06 -28.26
N PHE A 27 6.65 -11.54 -28.95
CA PHE A 27 7.98 -11.73 -28.35
C PHE A 27 8.64 -10.39 -27.97
N ILE A 28 8.45 -9.34 -28.78
CA ILE A 28 8.93 -7.98 -28.49
C ILE A 28 8.17 -7.36 -27.31
N LEU A 29 6.86 -7.61 -27.18
CA LEU A 29 6.03 -7.05 -26.11
C LEU A 29 6.13 -7.80 -24.77
N ILE A 30 6.61 -9.04 -24.74
CA ILE A 30 6.59 -9.90 -23.53
C ILE A 30 7.97 -10.07 -22.87
N LYS A 31 9.08 -9.64 -23.49
CA LYS A 31 10.39 -9.67 -22.81
C LYS A 31 10.59 -8.49 -21.84
N SER A 32 9.86 -8.55 -20.72
CA SER A 32 10.25 -7.92 -19.46
C SER A 32 9.96 -8.87 -18.29
N LYS A 33 10.67 -10.00 -18.27
CA LYS A 33 11.11 -10.70 -17.04
C LYS A 33 11.95 -11.93 -17.40
N ALA A 34 13.24 -11.86 -17.06
CA ALA A 34 14.12 -12.95 -16.61
C ALA A 34 15.56 -12.80 -17.15
N HIS A 35 16.39 -11.99 -16.50
CA HIS A 35 17.77 -12.37 -16.25
C HIS A 35 18.33 -11.66 -15.01
N GLU A 36 18.63 -12.46 -13.99
CA GLU A 36 19.60 -12.11 -12.97
C GLU A 36 20.99 -12.12 -13.63
N GLN A 37 21.59 -10.94 -13.81
CA GLN A 37 23.04 -10.69 -13.73
C GLN A 37 23.29 -9.20 -14.02
N PHE A 38 24.16 -8.60 -13.20
CA PHE A 38 24.61 -7.21 -13.33
C PHE A 38 25.33 -7.00 -14.68
N GLU A 39 24.67 -6.32 -15.61
CA GLU A 39 25.21 -5.38 -16.61
C GLU A 39 24.00 -4.82 -17.38
N GLU A 40 23.83 -3.49 -17.43
CA GLU A 40 22.75 -2.87 -18.21
C GLU A 40 22.88 -3.26 -19.70
N PRO A 41 21.93 -4.00 -20.29
CA PRO A 41 22.01 -4.34 -21.70
C PRO A 41 21.75 -3.08 -22.52
N LYS A 42 22.67 -2.73 -23.41
CA LYS A 42 22.40 -1.75 -24.47
C LYS A 42 21.25 -2.29 -25.32
N LEU A 43 20.09 -1.65 -25.21
CA LEU A 43 18.93 -1.95 -26.05
C LEU A 43 19.23 -1.42 -27.46
N GLU A 44 19.38 -2.32 -28.42
CA GLU A 44 19.52 -1.99 -29.85
C GLU A 44 18.20 -2.22 -30.57
N ALA A 45 17.85 -1.31 -31.48
CA ALA A 45 16.65 -1.45 -32.27
C ALA A 45 16.75 -2.67 -33.19
N VAL A 46 15.70 -3.47 -33.20
CA VAL A 46 15.61 -4.67 -34.04
C VAL A 46 15.53 -4.30 -35.53
N ARG A 47 14.93 -3.15 -35.85
CA ARG A 47 14.77 -2.59 -37.19
C ARG A 47 14.46 -1.09 -37.10
N GLU A 48 14.69 -0.33 -38.16
CA GLU A 48 14.54 1.14 -38.18
C GLU A 48 13.46 1.64 -39.16
N ASN A 49 12.82 0.76 -39.93
CA ASN A 49 11.88 1.10 -41.00
C ASN A 49 10.58 0.28 -41.00
N ASN A 50 9.94 0.17 -39.84
CA ASN A 50 8.67 -0.53 -39.69
C ASN A 50 7.49 0.18 -40.40
N VAL A 51 7.53 1.50 -40.54
CA VAL A 51 6.51 2.27 -41.26
C VAL A 51 6.48 1.91 -42.75
N GLU A 52 7.64 1.81 -43.39
CA GLU A 52 7.76 1.38 -44.80
C GLU A 52 7.25 -0.06 -44.98
N LEU A 53 7.64 -0.95 -44.08
CA LEU A 53 7.22 -2.34 -44.08
C LEU A 53 5.69 -2.47 -44.01
N VAL A 54 5.03 -1.72 -43.13
CA VAL A 54 3.57 -1.74 -43.01
C VAL A 54 2.89 -1.15 -44.24
N GLN A 55 3.48 -0.15 -44.88
CA GLN A 55 2.95 0.38 -46.15
C GLN A 55 3.00 -0.66 -47.27
N ASP A 56 4.07 -1.45 -47.36
CA ASP A 56 4.18 -2.52 -48.35
C ASP A 56 3.20 -3.67 -48.05
N ILE A 57 3.08 -4.07 -46.78
CA ILE A 57 2.05 -5.03 -46.34
C ILE A 57 0.64 -4.54 -46.69
N LEU A 58 0.34 -3.25 -46.50
CA LEU A 58 -0.96 -2.67 -46.85
C LEU A 58 -1.22 -2.64 -48.36
N LYS A 59 -0.20 -2.42 -49.20
CA LYS A 59 -0.32 -2.52 -50.66
C LYS A 59 -0.66 -3.95 -51.09
N GLU A 60 -0.05 -4.95 -50.46
CA GLU A 60 -0.30 -6.36 -50.77
C GLU A 60 -1.65 -6.87 -50.20
N LEU A 61 -2.09 -6.37 -49.05
CA LEU A 61 -3.34 -6.79 -48.40
C LEU A 61 -4.59 -6.08 -48.96
N SER A 62 -4.46 -4.86 -49.50
CA SER A 62 -5.61 -4.09 -50.00
C SER A 62 -6.46 -4.81 -51.07
N PRO A 63 -5.89 -5.56 -52.04
CA PRO A 63 -6.67 -6.37 -52.98
C PRO A 63 -7.37 -7.58 -52.33
N LEU A 64 -6.86 -8.05 -51.18
CA LEU A 64 -7.34 -9.24 -50.47
C LEU A 64 -8.41 -8.91 -49.41
N ALA A 65 -8.50 -7.64 -48.98
CA ALA A 65 -9.47 -7.18 -47.98
C ALA A 65 -10.93 -7.50 -48.37
N HIS A 66 -11.27 -7.46 -49.66
CA HIS A 66 -12.63 -7.80 -50.12
C HIS A 66 -12.95 -9.30 -50.13
N ARG A 67 -11.94 -10.16 -49.93
CA ARG A 67 -12.08 -11.63 -50.01
C ARG A 67 -11.93 -12.33 -48.66
N SER A 68 -11.44 -11.64 -47.63
CA SER A 68 -11.21 -12.22 -46.30
C SER A 68 -11.50 -11.19 -45.21
N GLN A 69 -12.40 -11.55 -44.29
CA GLN A 69 -12.72 -10.73 -43.13
C GLN A 69 -11.50 -10.50 -42.22
N ALA A 70 -10.60 -11.48 -42.11
CA ALA A 70 -9.37 -11.33 -41.34
C ALA A 70 -8.37 -10.38 -42.01
N ALA A 71 -8.32 -10.36 -43.35
CA ALA A 71 -7.50 -9.40 -44.08
C ALA A 71 -8.06 -7.98 -43.97
N ASP A 72 -9.38 -7.82 -44.01
CA ASP A 72 -10.05 -6.54 -43.79
C ASP A 72 -9.83 -6.01 -42.37
N GLU A 73 -9.92 -6.87 -41.36
CA GLU A 73 -9.63 -6.51 -39.97
C GLU A 73 -8.17 -6.10 -39.77
N LEU A 74 -7.22 -6.85 -40.36
CA LEU A 74 -5.79 -6.52 -40.30
C LEU A 74 -5.50 -5.19 -41.01
N VAL A 75 -6.09 -4.96 -42.19
CA VAL A 75 -5.98 -3.68 -42.90
C VAL A 75 -6.54 -2.54 -42.06
N ARG A 76 -7.63 -2.76 -41.33
CA ARG A 76 -8.21 -1.77 -40.42
C ARG A 76 -7.25 -1.43 -39.29
N ILE A 77 -6.70 -2.43 -38.60
CA ILE A 77 -5.75 -2.25 -37.49
C ILE A 77 -4.47 -1.53 -37.97
N LEU A 78 -3.89 -1.97 -39.08
CA LEU A 78 -2.67 -1.37 -39.63
C LEU A 78 -2.87 0.07 -40.14
N LYS A 79 -4.11 0.45 -40.45
CA LYS A 79 -4.50 1.83 -40.82
C LYS A 79 -4.92 2.68 -39.61
N GLU A 80 -5.02 2.11 -38.41
CA GLU A 80 -5.42 2.90 -37.24
C GLU A 80 -4.38 4.00 -36.94
N PRO A 81 -4.82 5.23 -36.66
CA PRO A 81 -3.91 6.35 -36.38
C PRO A 81 -2.94 6.05 -35.24
N HIS A 82 -3.42 5.41 -34.18
CA HIS A 82 -2.61 5.07 -33.00
C HIS A 82 -1.54 4.03 -33.31
N PHE A 83 -1.87 3.02 -34.12
CA PHE A 83 -0.92 2.00 -34.53
C PHE A 83 0.16 2.58 -35.45
N LYS A 84 -0.24 3.45 -36.38
CA LYS A 84 0.69 4.16 -37.25
C LYS A 84 1.62 5.09 -36.45
N SER A 85 1.09 5.88 -35.52
CA SER A 85 1.90 6.75 -34.65
C SER A 85 2.88 5.96 -33.77
N LEU A 86 2.49 4.77 -33.29
CA LEU A 86 3.38 3.89 -32.54
C LEU A 86 4.59 3.44 -33.38
N LEU A 87 4.35 3.05 -34.64
CA LEU A 87 5.42 2.65 -35.56
C LEU A 87 6.33 3.82 -35.98
N GLU A 88 5.74 4.99 -36.22
CA GLU A 88 6.50 6.22 -36.50
C GLU A 88 7.38 6.63 -35.32
N THR A 89 6.86 6.52 -34.09
CA THR A 89 7.61 6.79 -32.86
C THR A 89 8.72 5.77 -32.68
N HIS A 90 8.44 4.49 -32.92
CA HIS A 90 9.43 3.43 -32.89
C HIS A 90 10.57 3.71 -33.87
N ASP A 91 10.28 3.98 -35.14
CA ASP A 91 11.28 4.23 -36.18
C ASP A 91 12.09 5.52 -35.91
N SER A 92 11.47 6.56 -35.34
CA SER A 92 12.15 7.80 -34.89
C SER A 92 13.12 7.52 -33.73
N VAL A 93 12.71 6.71 -32.75
CA VAL A 93 13.57 6.31 -31.62
C VAL A 93 14.70 5.39 -32.10
N ALA A 94 14.38 4.43 -32.98
CA ALA A 94 15.32 3.46 -33.54
C ALA A 94 16.41 4.15 -34.39
N SER A 95 16.01 5.07 -35.27
CA SER A 95 16.93 5.86 -36.11
C SER A 95 17.65 7.00 -35.36
N LYS A 96 17.41 7.13 -34.04
CA LYS A 96 17.90 8.23 -33.19
C LYS A 96 17.55 9.63 -33.74
N ASN A 97 16.53 9.72 -34.59
CA ASN A 97 15.97 10.96 -35.13
C ASN A 97 14.79 11.43 -34.28
N TYR A 98 14.94 11.42 -32.96
CA TYR A 98 14.02 12.11 -32.07
C TYR A 98 14.60 13.50 -31.81
N GLU A 99 13.94 14.54 -32.34
CA GLU A 99 14.10 15.86 -31.76
C GLU A 99 13.58 15.79 -30.32
N THR A 100 14.38 16.26 -29.37
CA THR A 100 13.88 16.55 -28.02
C THR A 100 12.61 17.39 -28.16
N PRO A 101 11.46 16.96 -27.63
CA PRO A 101 10.21 17.68 -27.85
C PRO A 101 10.35 19.10 -27.34
N PRO A 102 9.80 20.10 -28.06
CA PRO A 102 9.82 21.47 -27.57
C PRO A 102 9.09 21.53 -26.23
N PRO A 103 9.61 22.30 -25.25
CA PRO A 103 8.95 22.46 -23.97
C PRO A 103 7.56 23.08 -24.17
N SER A 104 6.61 22.61 -23.37
CA SER A 104 5.21 23.04 -23.30
C SER A 104 5.02 24.56 -23.39
N PRO A 105 3.84 25.07 -23.83
CA PRO A 105 3.62 26.45 -24.29
C PRO A 105 3.69 27.57 -23.22
N CYS A 106 4.39 27.34 -22.10
CA CYS A 106 4.79 28.38 -21.16
C CYS A 106 6.24 28.86 -21.39
N SER A 107 6.90 28.38 -22.45
CA SER A 107 8.29 28.66 -22.82
C SER A 107 8.52 29.97 -23.59
N PHE A 108 7.48 30.80 -23.78
CA PHE A 108 7.58 32.11 -24.47
C PHE A 108 7.88 33.29 -23.54
N MET A 109 8.76 33.11 -22.56
CA MET A 109 9.61 34.20 -22.08
C MET A 109 11.06 33.74 -22.14
N ASP A 110 11.86 34.46 -22.92
CA ASP A 110 13.19 34.11 -23.43
C ASP A 110 14.14 33.47 -22.41
N ALA A 111 14.51 32.22 -22.66
CA ALA A 111 15.57 31.47 -21.96
C ALA A 111 16.95 31.60 -22.63
N ALA A 112 17.14 32.55 -23.57
CA ALA A 112 18.43 32.74 -24.25
C ALA A 112 19.46 33.57 -23.46
N LEU A 113 19.12 34.01 -22.23
CA LEU A 113 20.02 34.79 -21.37
C LEU A 113 20.41 34.09 -20.05
N ASN A 114 19.94 32.87 -19.75
CA ASN A 114 20.05 32.32 -18.40
C ASN A 114 20.92 31.05 -18.22
N ASN A 115 21.69 30.65 -19.25
CA ASN A 115 22.68 29.57 -19.17
C ASN A 115 24.13 30.09 -19.08
N GLN A 116 24.34 31.24 -18.45
CA GLN A 116 25.60 31.50 -17.77
C GLN A 116 25.45 30.99 -16.33
N PRO A 117 26.51 30.48 -15.67
CA PRO A 117 26.49 30.33 -14.23
C PRO A 117 26.23 31.73 -13.67
N VAL A 118 25.00 31.95 -13.22
CA VAL A 118 24.60 33.19 -12.60
C VAL A 118 25.49 33.33 -11.36
N PRO A 119 26.18 34.48 -11.16
CA PRO A 119 27.02 34.68 -10.00
C PRO A 119 26.28 34.27 -8.71
N PRO A 120 26.94 33.74 -7.68
CA PRO A 120 26.29 33.35 -6.43
C PRO A 120 25.49 34.49 -5.77
N ASP A 121 25.73 35.74 -6.17
CA ASP A 121 25.05 36.95 -5.70
C ASP A 121 24.03 37.53 -6.69
N ALA A 122 23.77 36.87 -7.82
CA ALA A 122 22.87 37.43 -8.82
C ALA A 122 21.40 37.20 -8.43
N VAL A 123 20.71 38.33 -8.38
CA VAL A 123 19.38 38.46 -7.83
C VAL A 123 18.33 38.16 -8.90
N ARG A 124 17.37 37.30 -8.56
CA ARG A 124 16.20 36.97 -9.39
C ARG A 124 14.96 37.70 -8.86
N MET A 125 14.24 38.39 -9.75
CA MET A 125 12.94 38.98 -9.44
C MET A 125 11.83 38.00 -9.78
N VAL A 126 10.97 37.68 -8.83
CA VAL A 126 9.86 36.72 -9.01
C VAL A 126 8.53 37.43 -8.73
N GLY A 127 7.67 37.50 -9.74
CA GLY A 127 6.31 38.00 -9.60
C GLY A 127 5.35 36.84 -9.28
N ILE A 128 4.70 36.89 -8.12
CA ILE A 128 3.70 35.90 -7.70
C ILE A 128 2.33 36.57 -7.56
N ARG A 129 1.26 35.85 -7.91
CA ARG A 129 -0.11 36.32 -7.71
C ARG A 129 -0.69 35.69 -6.45
N LYS A 130 -1.04 36.52 -5.46
CA LYS A 130 -1.58 36.11 -4.16
C LYS A 130 -3.05 36.49 -4.01
N VAL A 131 -3.89 35.50 -3.72
CA VAL A 131 -5.29 35.74 -3.33
C VAL A 131 -5.33 36.23 -1.88
N SER A 132 -6.21 37.19 -1.58
CA SER A 132 -6.34 37.74 -0.22
C SER A 132 -6.76 36.64 0.77
N GLY A 133 -6.07 36.56 1.91
CA GLY A 133 -6.31 35.53 2.95
C GLY A 133 -5.65 34.17 2.71
N GLU A 134 -5.12 33.89 1.52
CA GLU A 134 -4.44 32.63 1.22
C GLU A 134 -2.96 32.66 1.63
N HIS A 135 -2.44 31.54 2.16
CA HIS A 135 -1.02 31.41 2.50
C HIS A 135 -0.20 31.04 1.25
N LEU A 136 1.05 31.48 1.19
CA LEU A 136 1.95 31.13 0.08
C LEU A 136 2.29 29.64 0.01
N GLY A 137 2.13 28.92 1.11
CA GLY A 137 2.56 27.53 1.21
C GLY A 137 4.08 27.41 1.28
N VAL A 138 4.76 28.28 2.04
CA VAL A 138 6.20 28.19 2.26
C VAL A 138 6.52 28.41 3.73
N THR A 139 7.57 27.79 4.23
CA THR A 139 8.14 28.06 5.56
C THR A 139 9.53 28.66 5.42
N PHE A 140 9.90 29.50 6.38
CA PHE A 140 11.16 30.23 6.38
C PHE A 140 12.01 29.82 7.57
N ARG A 141 13.33 29.86 7.40
CA ARG A 141 14.30 29.78 8.50
C ARG A 141 15.30 30.92 8.37
N VAL A 142 15.90 31.31 9.48
CA VAL A 142 17.00 32.29 9.50
C VAL A 142 18.31 31.51 9.47
N GLU A 143 19.12 31.72 8.45
CA GLU A 143 20.43 31.09 8.28
C GLU A 143 21.46 32.18 8.01
N SER A 144 22.50 32.30 8.86
CA SER A 144 23.52 33.35 8.76
C SER A 144 22.98 34.80 8.71
N GLY A 145 21.82 35.05 9.32
CA GLY A 145 21.15 36.36 9.32
C GLY A 145 20.24 36.61 8.12
N GLU A 146 20.11 35.64 7.21
CA GLU A 146 19.31 35.72 5.99
C GLU A 146 18.04 34.86 6.09
N LEU A 147 16.96 35.30 5.46
CA LEU A 147 15.70 34.56 5.40
C LEU A 147 15.70 33.60 4.22
N VAL A 148 15.87 32.33 4.53
CA VAL A 148 15.95 31.24 3.55
C VAL A 148 14.61 30.49 3.52
N ILE A 149 14.13 30.16 2.31
CA ILE A 149 13.00 29.26 2.12
C ILE A 149 13.41 27.89 2.65
N ALA A 150 12.82 27.51 3.77
CA ALA A 150 13.11 26.24 4.43
C ALA A 150 12.35 25.09 3.81
N ARG A 151 11.12 25.33 3.36
CA ARG A 151 10.24 24.33 2.77
C ARG A 151 9.19 24.97 1.90
N ILE A 152 8.77 24.29 0.84
CA ILE A 152 7.61 24.63 0.01
C ILE A 152 6.56 23.55 0.22
N LEU A 153 5.35 23.92 0.63
CA LEU A 153 4.21 23.03 0.85
C LEU A 153 3.57 22.68 -0.48
N HIS A 154 3.54 21.39 -0.79
CA HIS A 154 2.94 20.89 -2.02
C HIS A 154 1.45 21.26 -2.15
N GLY A 155 1.01 21.58 -3.36
CA GLY A 155 -0.33 22.10 -3.63
C GLY A 155 -0.59 23.53 -3.15
N GLY A 156 0.37 24.16 -2.46
CA GLY A 156 0.33 25.58 -2.12
C GLY A 156 0.58 26.47 -3.33
N MET A 157 0.26 27.76 -3.21
CA MET A 157 0.37 28.74 -4.30
C MET A 157 1.78 28.78 -4.94
N ILE A 158 2.84 28.71 -4.12
CA ILE A 158 4.22 28.73 -4.62
C ILE A 158 4.59 27.43 -5.36
N ASP A 159 4.16 26.28 -4.83
CA ASP A 159 4.38 24.98 -5.47
C ASP A 159 3.70 24.91 -6.86
N GLN A 160 2.45 25.39 -6.96
CA GLN A 160 1.71 25.45 -8.22
C GLN A 160 2.35 26.38 -9.26
N GLN A 161 3.00 27.46 -8.82
CA GLN A 161 3.66 28.42 -9.72
C GLN A 161 5.08 27.97 -10.11
N GLY A 162 5.76 27.17 -9.26
CA GLY A 162 7.09 26.64 -9.54
C GLY A 162 8.21 27.70 -9.66
N LEU A 163 7.99 28.90 -9.12
CA LEU A 163 8.90 30.04 -9.31
C LEU A 163 9.94 30.21 -8.19
N LEU A 164 9.72 29.58 -7.04
CA LEU A 164 10.63 29.58 -5.90
C LEU A 164 11.03 28.14 -5.56
N HIS A 165 12.22 27.98 -5.01
CA HIS A 165 12.79 26.70 -4.63
C HIS A 165 13.24 26.71 -3.17
N VAL A 166 13.35 25.52 -2.57
CA VAL A 166 13.94 25.37 -1.24
C VAL A 166 15.40 25.85 -1.28
N GLY A 167 15.78 26.65 -0.28
CA GLY A 167 17.09 27.29 -0.23
C GLY A 167 17.14 28.70 -0.83
N ASP A 168 16.13 29.14 -1.59
CA ASP A 168 16.10 30.51 -2.09
C ASP A 168 16.08 31.51 -0.91
N ILE A 169 16.83 32.60 -1.01
CA ILE A 169 16.91 33.65 0.03
C ILE A 169 16.03 34.82 -0.39
N ILE A 170 15.09 35.25 0.45
CA ILE A 170 14.24 36.41 0.16
C ILE A 170 14.89 37.69 0.69
N LYS A 171 15.18 38.63 -0.22
CA LYS A 171 15.79 39.94 0.08
C LYS A 171 14.78 41.08 0.17
N GLU A 172 13.82 41.13 -0.75
CA GLU A 172 12.80 42.19 -0.77
C GLU A 172 11.41 41.65 -1.13
N VAL A 173 10.37 42.28 -0.59
CA VAL A 173 8.96 42.05 -0.95
C VAL A 173 8.35 43.40 -1.34
N ASN A 174 7.88 43.54 -2.58
CA ASN A 174 7.33 44.78 -3.13
C ASN A 174 8.27 45.99 -2.94
N GLY A 175 9.57 45.79 -3.08
CA GLY A 175 10.60 46.84 -2.95
C GLY A 175 10.92 47.26 -1.51
N LYS A 176 10.37 46.57 -0.50
CA LYS A 176 10.75 46.72 0.91
C LYS A 176 11.72 45.60 1.28
N GLU A 177 12.87 45.97 1.86
CA GLU A 177 13.83 44.99 2.38
C GLU A 177 13.19 44.15 3.48
N VAL A 178 13.41 42.84 3.35
CA VAL A 178 13.01 41.87 4.36
C VAL A 178 14.19 41.78 5.32
N GLY A 179 14.00 42.28 6.54
CA GLY A 179 14.98 42.11 7.61
C GLY A 179 15.09 40.66 8.07
N ASN A 180 15.81 40.43 9.16
CA ASN A 180 16.20 39.07 9.57
C ASN A 180 15.08 38.32 10.32
N ASP A 181 13.92 38.95 10.53
CA ASP A 181 12.81 38.39 11.32
C ASP A 181 11.72 37.78 10.41
N PRO A 182 11.47 36.46 10.48
CA PRO A 182 10.44 35.80 9.69
C PRO A 182 9.02 36.31 9.98
N LYS A 183 8.76 36.90 11.16
CA LYS A 183 7.44 37.48 11.48
C LYS A 183 7.13 38.70 10.63
N VAL A 184 8.12 39.56 10.40
CA VAL A 184 7.98 40.74 9.56
C VAL A 184 7.65 40.32 8.13
N LEU A 185 8.34 39.31 7.62
CA LEU A 185 8.04 38.73 6.31
C LEU A 185 6.61 38.17 6.25
N GLN A 186 6.19 37.42 7.28
CA GLN A 186 4.83 36.88 7.36
C GLN A 186 3.76 37.97 7.38
N GLU A 187 3.95 39.05 8.14
CA GLU A 187 3.03 40.20 8.18
C GLU A 187 2.97 40.92 6.83
N MET A 188 4.13 41.21 6.22
CA MET A 188 4.21 41.83 4.89
C MET A 188 3.49 41.00 3.82
N LEU A 189 3.67 39.67 3.85
CA LEU A 189 3.02 38.76 2.91
C LEU A 189 1.53 38.59 3.22
N LYS A 190 1.12 38.65 4.49
CA LYS A 190 -0.29 38.59 4.89
C LYS A 190 -1.06 39.80 4.40
N GLU A 191 -0.49 41.00 4.53
CA GLU A 191 -1.06 42.26 4.06
C GLU A 191 -1.05 42.39 2.52
N ALA A 192 -0.08 41.75 1.87
CA ALA A 192 0.01 41.75 0.42
C ALA A 192 -1.12 40.92 -0.22
N SER A 193 -1.78 41.49 -1.23
CA SER A 193 -2.76 40.80 -2.09
C SER A 193 -2.61 41.28 -3.54
N GLY A 194 -2.96 40.43 -4.51
CA GLY A 194 -2.74 40.71 -5.93
C GLY A 194 -1.33 40.34 -6.37
N SER A 195 -0.66 41.23 -7.12
CA SER A 195 0.69 40.98 -7.63
C SER A 195 1.73 41.32 -6.56
N VAL A 196 2.49 40.32 -6.11
CA VAL A 196 3.60 40.49 -5.17
C VAL A 196 4.90 40.23 -5.92
N VAL A 197 5.87 41.13 -5.79
CA VAL A 197 7.18 41.00 -6.42
C VAL A 197 8.21 40.70 -5.34
N LEU A 198 8.88 39.55 -5.46
CA LEU A 198 9.94 39.10 -4.57
C LEU A 198 11.29 39.28 -5.24
N LYS A 199 12.26 39.81 -4.50
CA LYS A 199 13.66 39.84 -4.90
C LYS A 199 14.38 38.73 -4.15
N ILE A 200 14.94 37.75 -4.85
CA ILE A 200 15.52 36.55 -4.24
C ILE A 200 16.95 36.26 -4.73
N LEU A 201 17.73 35.58 -3.89
CA LEU A 201 18.95 34.90 -4.32
C LEU A 201 18.62 33.42 -4.53
N PRO A 202 18.75 32.87 -5.74
CA PRO A 202 18.38 31.50 -6.03
C PRO A 202 19.39 30.51 -5.43
N SER A 203 18.87 29.45 -4.81
CA SER A 203 19.68 28.28 -4.45
C SER A 203 19.57 27.26 -5.58
N TYR A 204 20.66 27.02 -6.30
CA TYR A 204 20.68 26.00 -7.35
C TYR A 204 20.60 24.61 -6.72
N GLN A 205 19.40 24.04 -6.72
CA GLN A 205 19.15 22.62 -6.47
C GLN A 205 18.39 22.05 -7.66
N GLU A 206 18.85 20.91 -8.17
CA GLU A 206 18.14 20.19 -9.24
C GLU A 206 16.76 19.73 -8.71
N PRO A 207 15.68 19.89 -9.50
CA PRO A 207 14.36 19.44 -9.08
C PRO A 207 14.31 17.90 -9.00
N HIS A 208 14.10 17.37 -7.80
CA HIS A 208 13.84 15.96 -7.59
C HIS A 208 12.45 15.60 -8.11
N THR A 209 12.36 14.62 -9.02
CA THR A 209 11.08 14.07 -9.48
C THR A 209 10.48 13.25 -8.35
N ALA A 210 9.47 13.79 -7.67
CA ALA A 210 8.83 13.13 -6.54
C ALA A 210 8.13 11.83 -6.98
N ARG A 211 8.51 10.70 -6.37
CA ARG A 211 7.74 9.45 -6.45
C ARG A 211 6.49 9.61 -5.58
N GLN A 212 5.32 9.51 -6.20
CA GLN A 212 4.06 9.49 -5.44
C GLN A 212 3.97 8.18 -4.65
N ALA A 213 4.03 8.28 -3.32
CA ALA A 213 3.83 7.15 -2.42
C ALA A 213 2.54 7.37 -1.63
N PHE A 214 1.79 6.30 -1.34
CA PHE A 214 0.62 6.36 -0.47
C PHE A 214 0.88 5.52 0.76
N VAL A 215 0.50 6.02 1.93
CA VAL A 215 0.71 5.32 3.20
C VAL A 215 -0.58 5.22 4.00
N LYS A 216 -0.80 4.07 4.63
CA LYS A 216 -1.80 3.88 5.67
C LYS A 216 -1.22 4.24 7.03
N CYS A 217 -1.92 5.09 7.77
CA CYS A 217 -1.55 5.50 9.13
C CYS A 217 -2.00 4.45 10.15
N HIS A 218 -1.16 4.17 11.16
CA HIS A 218 -1.47 3.21 12.24
C HIS A 218 -1.48 3.85 13.64
N PHE A 219 -1.63 5.16 13.70
CA PHE A 219 -1.77 5.93 14.93
C PHE A 219 -2.50 7.25 14.65
N ASP A 220 -3.00 7.88 15.70
CA ASP A 220 -3.65 9.18 15.61
C ASP A 220 -2.62 10.29 15.79
N TYR A 221 -2.72 11.34 14.99
CA TYR A 221 -1.85 12.50 15.08
C TYR A 221 -2.67 13.80 15.08
N ASP A 222 -2.42 14.61 16.11
CA ASP A 222 -2.98 15.94 16.25
C ASP A 222 -1.84 16.97 16.38
N PRO A 223 -1.62 17.82 15.37
CA PRO A 223 -0.54 18.80 15.38
C PRO A 223 -0.72 19.89 16.43
N SER A 224 -1.94 20.11 16.94
CA SER A 224 -2.18 21.12 18.00
C SER A 224 -1.49 20.77 19.32
N HIS A 225 -1.38 19.47 19.60
CA HIS A 225 -0.73 18.90 20.78
C HIS A 225 0.78 18.66 20.58
N ASP A 226 1.29 18.83 19.37
CA ASP A 226 2.70 18.59 19.06
C ASP A 226 3.54 19.85 19.28
N ASN A 227 4.44 19.81 20.25
CA ASN A 227 5.34 20.95 20.53
C ASN A 227 6.63 20.92 19.71
N LEU A 228 6.88 19.85 18.96
CA LEU A 228 8.07 19.71 18.11
C LEU A 228 7.78 20.09 16.65
N ILE A 229 6.51 20.29 16.28
CA ILE A 229 6.15 20.70 14.93
C ILE A 229 6.66 22.12 14.65
N PRO A 230 7.33 22.37 13.50
CA PRO A 230 7.88 23.69 13.19
C PRO A 230 6.82 24.79 13.11
N CYS A 231 5.62 24.46 12.64
CA CYS A 231 4.49 25.37 12.49
C CYS A 231 3.20 24.55 12.66
N LYS A 232 2.42 24.86 13.71
CA LYS A 232 1.21 24.10 14.07
C LYS A 232 0.12 24.26 13.00
N GLU A 233 0.04 25.43 12.39
CA GLU A 233 -0.90 25.77 11.32
C GLU A 233 -0.64 24.98 10.04
N ALA A 234 0.61 24.55 9.82
CA ALA A 234 0.99 23.72 8.69
C ALA A 234 0.86 22.22 8.97
N GLY A 235 0.44 21.81 10.17
CA GLY A 235 0.30 20.41 10.52
C GLY A 235 -0.93 19.76 9.89
N LEU A 236 -0.77 18.53 9.41
CA LEU A 236 -1.86 17.70 8.92
C LEU A 236 -2.29 16.71 10.00
N SER A 237 -3.49 16.86 10.54
CA SER A 237 -4.07 15.85 11.43
C SER A 237 -4.56 14.63 10.65
N PHE A 238 -4.47 13.46 11.28
CA PHE A 238 -5.01 12.20 10.76
C PHE A 238 -5.31 11.22 11.89
N SER A 239 -6.12 10.21 11.59
CA SER A 239 -6.43 9.10 12.48
C SER A 239 -5.85 7.79 11.97
N SER A 240 -5.71 6.83 12.87
CA SER A 240 -5.34 5.46 12.54
C SER A 240 -6.34 4.86 11.56
N GLY A 241 -5.85 4.38 10.42
CA GLY A 241 -6.64 3.87 9.31
C GLY A 241 -6.69 4.81 8.09
N ASP A 242 -6.41 6.10 8.27
CA ASP A 242 -6.38 7.06 7.16
C ASP A 242 -5.28 6.70 6.17
N ILE A 243 -5.54 7.00 4.89
CA ILE A 243 -4.55 6.86 3.83
C ILE A 243 -4.12 8.26 3.38
N LEU A 244 -2.82 8.51 3.40
CA LEU A 244 -2.23 9.78 3.02
C LEU A 244 -1.39 9.62 1.75
N GLN A 245 -1.44 10.62 0.87
CA GLN A 245 -0.51 10.76 -0.23
C GLN A 245 0.74 11.51 0.25
N ILE A 246 1.91 10.90 0.07
CA ILE A 246 3.20 11.47 0.44
C ILE A 246 3.81 12.17 -0.77
N PHE A 247 4.22 13.43 -0.57
CA PHE A 247 4.88 14.24 -1.61
C PHE A 247 6.38 14.40 -1.37
N ASN A 248 6.79 14.57 -0.10
CA ASN A 248 8.19 14.80 0.24
C ASN A 248 8.55 14.09 1.56
N GLN A 249 9.66 13.34 1.54
CA GLN A 249 10.23 12.61 2.68
C GLN A 249 11.68 13.01 3.00
N GLU A 250 12.22 14.07 2.38
CA GLU A 250 13.62 14.49 2.52
C GLU A 250 13.95 14.95 3.94
N ASP A 251 12.99 15.61 4.61
CA ASP A 251 13.16 15.97 6.01
C ASP A 251 13.02 14.72 6.90
N LEU A 252 14.10 14.43 7.62
CA LEU A 252 14.23 13.26 8.51
C LEU A 252 13.20 13.21 9.65
N ASN A 253 12.55 14.33 9.96
CA ASN A 253 11.60 14.46 11.07
C ASN A 253 10.18 14.75 10.60
N TRP A 254 9.99 15.47 9.48
CA TRP A 254 8.69 16.01 9.06
C TRP A 254 8.41 15.79 7.57
N TRP A 255 7.54 14.83 7.27
CA TRP A 255 7.12 14.58 5.89
C TRP A 255 5.99 15.52 5.46
N GLN A 256 5.85 15.71 4.15
CA GLN A 256 4.72 16.40 3.55
C GLN A 256 3.73 15.41 2.95
N ALA A 257 2.48 15.56 3.34
CA ALA A 257 1.41 14.69 2.90
C ALA A 257 0.10 15.46 2.71
N CYS A 258 -0.86 14.85 2.01
CA CYS A 258 -2.25 15.29 2.00
C CYS A 258 -3.21 14.10 2.13
N HIS A 259 -4.47 14.39 2.43
CA HIS A 259 -5.56 13.42 2.35
C HIS A 259 -5.92 13.12 0.89
N ILE A 260 -6.33 11.88 0.60
CA ILE A 260 -6.73 11.47 -0.77
C ILE A 260 -7.88 12.31 -1.33
N GLU A 261 -8.80 12.75 -0.47
CA GLU A 261 -9.96 13.57 -0.86
C GLU A 261 -9.57 14.96 -1.38
N GLY A 262 -8.27 15.30 -1.30
CA GLY A 262 -7.72 16.58 -1.72
C GLY A 262 -7.48 17.53 -0.54
N GLY A 263 -6.90 18.68 -0.83
CA GLY A 263 -6.54 19.69 0.16
C GLY A 263 -5.10 20.18 -0.01
N SER A 264 -4.70 21.17 0.80
CA SER A 264 -3.31 21.60 0.87
C SER A 264 -2.46 20.53 1.56
N ALA A 265 -1.21 20.36 1.10
CA ALA A 265 -0.29 19.50 1.83
C ALA A 265 0.03 20.12 3.20
N GLY A 266 0.11 19.25 4.20
CA GLY A 266 0.55 19.60 5.55
C GLY A 266 1.66 18.69 6.04
N LEU A 267 2.16 19.01 7.22
CA LEU A 267 3.28 18.31 7.85
C LEU A 267 2.77 17.18 8.73
N ILE A 268 3.35 16.00 8.54
CA ILE A 268 3.17 14.84 9.39
C ILE A 268 4.52 14.42 9.98
N PRO A 269 4.56 13.83 11.18
CA PRO A 269 5.80 13.28 11.70
C PRO A 269 6.30 12.17 10.77
N SER A 270 7.58 12.20 10.45
CA SER A 270 8.23 11.11 9.72
C SER A 270 8.18 9.80 10.50
N GLN A 271 8.36 8.68 9.80
CA GLN A 271 8.54 7.39 10.44
C GLN A 271 9.64 7.40 11.51
N LEU A 272 10.80 8.00 11.21
CA LEU A 272 11.93 8.07 12.14
C LEU A 272 11.61 8.88 13.40
N LEU A 273 10.92 10.02 13.28
CA LEU A 273 10.54 10.85 14.42
C LEU A 273 9.57 10.11 15.33
N GLU A 274 8.56 9.46 14.75
CA GLU A 274 7.54 8.77 15.52
C GLU A 274 8.08 7.48 16.18
N GLU A 275 8.97 6.75 15.49
CA GLU A 275 9.70 5.64 16.09
C GLU A 275 10.52 6.08 17.30
N LYS A 276 11.25 7.21 17.19
CA LYS A 276 11.98 7.79 18.34
C LYS A 276 11.03 8.11 19.48
N ARG A 277 9.92 8.82 19.22
CA ARG A 277 8.93 9.17 20.25
C ARG A 277 8.44 7.94 20.98
N LYS A 278 8.09 6.86 20.26
CA LYS A 278 7.57 5.62 20.85
C LYS A 278 8.64 4.75 21.49
N ALA A 279 9.90 4.81 21.06
CA ALA A 279 11.02 4.08 21.63
C ALA A 279 11.46 4.63 23.00
N PHE A 280 11.31 5.94 23.25
CA PHE A 280 11.71 6.58 24.51
C PHE A 280 10.60 6.59 25.59
N VAL A 281 9.39 6.13 25.28
CA VAL A 281 8.36 5.91 26.32
C VAL A 281 8.71 4.65 27.10
N LYS A 282 9.09 4.80 28.37
CA LYS A 282 9.09 3.67 29.34
C LYS A 282 7.67 3.12 29.46
N ARG A 283 7.28 2.16 28.63
CA ARG A 283 6.06 1.37 28.84
C ARG A 283 6.38 0.22 29.78
N ASP A 284 6.44 0.50 31.08
CA ASP A 284 6.51 -0.52 32.14
C ASP A 284 5.99 0.06 33.48
N LEU A 285 4.67 0.30 33.57
CA LEU A 285 3.99 0.45 34.86
C LEU A 285 2.63 -0.29 34.92
N GLU A 286 2.40 -1.25 34.04
CA GLU A 286 1.19 -2.08 34.06
C GLU A 286 1.57 -3.54 33.80
N LEU A 287 2.31 -4.16 34.72
CA LEU A 287 2.26 -5.61 35.00
C LEU A 287 3.15 -6.05 36.19
N ALA A 288 3.52 -5.16 37.11
CA ALA A 288 4.13 -5.57 38.38
C ALA A 288 3.05 -5.52 39.47
N THR A 289 2.38 -6.64 39.68
CA THR A 289 1.64 -6.91 40.92
C THR A 289 2.54 -6.61 42.11
N THR A 290 1.99 -5.84 43.05
CA THR A 290 2.57 -5.42 44.32
C THR A 290 3.30 -6.56 45.03
N GLY A 291 4.63 -6.46 45.11
CA GLY A 291 5.49 -7.22 46.01
C GLY A 291 6.42 -6.26 46.76
N PRO A 292 6.76 -6.51 48.04
CA PRO A 292 7.45 -5.52 48.86
C PRO A 292 8.86 -5.26 48.36
N LEU A 293 9.28 -4.00 48.51
CA LEU A 293 10.63 -3.49 48.31
C LEU A 293 11.72 -4.40 48.94
N CYS A 294 12.86 -4.42 48.23
CA CYS A 294 14.22 -4.87 48.61
C CYS A 294 14.70 -6.19 47.98
N ALA A 295 15.29 -6.10 46.78
CA ALA A 295 16.40 -6.98 46.37
C ALA A 295 17.15 -6.41 45.14
N GLY A 296 18.39 -5.96 45.37
CA GLY A 296 19.57 -6.18 44.53
C GLY A 296 19.59 -5.71 43.07
N MET A 297 20.59 -4.88 42.75
CA MET A 297 21.10 -4.63 41.40
C MET A 297 21.50 -5.95 40.69
N GLY A 298 20.55 -6.63 40.06
CA GLY A 298 20.78 -7.75 39.17
C GLY A 298 20.66 -7.29 37.72
N GLY A 299 21.79 -7.08 37.04
CA GLY A 299 21.78 -6.84 35.60
C GLY A 299 21.02 -7.95 34.89
N LYS A 300 19.93 -7.59 34.18
CA LYS A 300 19.15 -8.55 33.37
C LYS A 300 20.11 -9.24 32.41
N LYS A 301 20.40 -10.53 32.64
CA LYS A 301 21.17 -11.35 31.70
C LYS A 301 20.46 -11.27 30.34
N LYS A 302 21.15 -10.79 29.30
CA LYS A 302 20.67 -10.85 27.91
C LYS A 302 20.40 -12.33 27.58
N LYS A 303 19.15 -12.75 27.63
CA LYS A 303 18.73 -14.05 27.10
C LYS A 303 18.92 -13.99 25.59
N LYS A 304 19.91 -14.70 25.05
CA LYS A 304 19.93 -15.08 23.64
C LYS A 304 18.82 -16.11 23.45
N MET A 305 17.65 -15.67 22.98
CA MET A 305 16.58 -16.57 22.54
C MET A 305 16.64 -16.69 21.02
N MET A 306 16.58 -17.93 20.52
CA MET A 306 16.40 -18.21 19.10
C MET A 306 15.02 -17.71 18.67
N TYR A 307 14.92 -17.00 17.54
CA TYR A 307 13.67 -16.42 17.05
C TYR A 307 12.72 -17.56 16.63
N LEU A 308 11.64 -17.77 17.39
CA LEU A 308 10.61 -18.75 17.06
C LEU A 308 9.27 -18.03 16.97
N THR A 309 8.71 -17.95 15.76
CA THR A 309 7.50 -17.16 15.43
C THR A 309 6.34 -17.38 16.43
N THR A 310 6.17 -18.61 16.92
CA THR A 310 5.11 -19.04 17.86
C THR A 310 5.29 -18.54 19.30
N LYS A 311 6.50 -18.12 19.72
CA LYS A 311 6.82 -17.74 21.12
C LYS A 311 7.13 -16.25 21.31
N ASN A 312 6.87 -15.43 20.30
CA ASN A 312 7.40 -14.08 20.20
C ASN A 312 6.42 -12.95 20.57
N ALA A 313 5.32 -13.22 21.27
CA ALA A 313 4.35 -12.20 21.70
C ALA A 313 4.97 -11.03 22.51
N GLU A 314 6.16 -11.20 23.09
CA GLU A 314 6.95 -10.11 23.66
C GLU A 314 7.63 -9.23 22.60
N PHE A 315 8.22 -9.81 21.55
CA PHE A 315 8.83 -9.04 20.46
C PHE A 315 7.77 -8.33 19.61
N ASP A 316 6.59 -8.93 19.45
CA ASP A 316 5.50 -8.33 18.68
C ASP A 316 4.97 -7.05 19.33
N ARG A 317 5.05 -6.95 20.66
CA ARG A 317 4.75 -5.70 21.38
C ARG A 317 5.70 -4.55 21.01
N HIS A 318 6.83 -4.85 20.38
CA HIS A 318 7.87 -3.89 19.96
C HIS A 318 7.87 -3.64 18.44
N GLU A 319 7.04 -4.32 17.65
CA GLU A 319 6.87 -4.01 16.23
C GLU A 319 6.01 -2.74 16.10
N LEU A 320 6.66 -1.60 15.88
CA LEU A 320 6.00 -0.31 15.71
C LEU A 320 5.68 -0.10 14.22
N ARG A 321 4.53 -0.60 13.76
CA ARG A 321 3.99 -0.17 12.47
C ARG A 321 3.41 1.24 12.63
N ILE A 322 4.10 2.23 12.06
CA ILE A 322 3.69 3.65 12.05
C ILE A 322 2.92 3.98 10.77
N TYR A 323 3.58 3.73 9.64
CA TYR A 323 3.06 3.89 8.29
C TYR A 323 3.24 2.57 7.55
N GLU A 324 2.27 2.18 6.72
CA GLU A 324 2.38 1.06 5.79
C GLU A 324 2.16 1.59 4.37
N GLU A 325 3.14 1.41 3.49
CA GLU A 325 2.99 1.82 2.09
C GLU A 325 1.93 0.96 1.39
N VAL A 326 0.98 1.62 0.72
CA VAL A 326 -0.16 0.99 0.08
C VAL A 326 -0.31 1.40 -1.38
N ALA A 327 -0.89 0.50 -2.18
CA ALA A 327 -1.28 0.75 -3.56
C ALA A 327 -2.80 0.59 -3.70
N LYS A 328 -3.40 1.44 -4.53
CA LYS A 328 -4.81 1.32 -4.90
C LYS A 328 -4.94 0.33 -6.05
N VAL A 329 -5.71 -0.73 -5.84
CA VAL A 329 -5.94 -1.78 -6.84
C VAL A 329 -7.42 -1.86 -7.24
N PRO A 330 -7.73 -2.32 -8.46
CA PRO A 330 -9.11 -2.59 -8.88
C PRO A 330 -9.81 -3.58 -7.93
N PRO A 331 -11.16 -3.60 -7.93
CA PRO A 331 -11.91 -4.55 -7.12
C PRO A 331 -11.48 -6.00 -7.38
N PHE A 332 -11.19 -6.74 -6.31
CA PHE A 332 -10.80 -8.14 -6.40
C PHE A 332 -11.28 -8.93 -5.18
N ARG A 333 -11.40 -10.25 -5.33
CA ARG A 333 -11.79 -11.13 -4.22
C ARG A 333 -10.56 -11.50 -3.39
N ARG A 334 -10.65 -11.30 -2.07
CA ARG A 334 -9.65 -11.79 -1.10
C ARG A 334 -9.67 -13.31 -1.08
N LYS A 335 -8.50 -13.93 -0.92
CA LYS A 335 -8.38 -15.40 -0.87
C LYS A 335 -8.70 -15.95 0.52
N THR A 336 -8.42 -15.18 1.57
CA THR A 336 -8.68 -15.59 2.95
C THR A 336 -9.46 -14.52 3.72
N LEU A 337 -10.36 -14.97 4.59
CA LEU A 337 -11.04 -14.16 5.60
C LEU A 337 -10.56 -14.62 6.97
N VAL A 338 -9.87 -13.75 7.70
CA VAL A 338 -9.28 -14.07 8.99
C VAL A 338 -10.08 -13.42 10.11
N LEU A 339 -10.70 -14.22 10.97
CA LEU A 339 -11.48 -13.77 12.12
C LEU A 339 -10.63 -13.82 13.38
N ILE A 340 -10.27 -12.64 13.90
CA ILE A 340 -9.47 -12.45 15.11
C ILE A 340 -10.37 -11.94 16.24
N GLY A 341 -10.10 -12.33 17.49
CA GLY A 341 -10.94 -11.93 18.61
C GLY A 341 -10.76 -12.84 19.82
N ALA A 342 -11.23 -12.38 20.98
CA ALA A 342 -11.14 -13.13 22.22
C ALA A 342 -11.87 -14.49 22.14
N GLN A 343 -11.48 -15.42 23.01
CA GLN A 343 -12.20 -16.69 23.14
C GLN A 343 -13.62 -16.42 23.66
N GLY A 344 -14.63 -17.01 23.04
CA GLY A 344 -16.04 -16.83 23.44
C GLY A 344 -16.75 -15.62 22.80
N VAL A 345 -16.04 -14.78 22.03
CA VAL A 345 -16.63 -13.59 21.40
C VAL A 345 -17.56 -13.87 20.20
N GLY A 346 -17.69 -15.14 19.78
CA GLY A 346 -18.61 -15.53 18.70
C GLY A 346 -17.98 -15.72 17.31
N ARG A 347 -16.64 -15.76 17.18
CA ARG A 347 -15.93 -16.01 15.92
C ARG A 347 -16.41 -17.26 15.17
N ARG A 348 -16.52 -18.39 15.89
CA ARG A 348 -16.97 -19.67 15.33
C ARG A 348 -18.44 -19.60 14.85
N SER A 349 -19.30 -18.88 15.58
CA SER A 349 -20.70 -18.70 15.18
C SER A 349 -20.82 -17.91 13.89
N LEU A 350 -20.06 -16.81 13.74
CA LEU A 350 -19.99 -16.03 12.51
C LEU A 350 -19.42 -16.84 11.34
N LYS A 351 -18.33 -17.59 11.57
CA LYS A 351 -17.73 -18.50 10.58
C LYS A 351 -18.76 -19.50 10.05
N ASN A 352 -19.43 -20.22 10.96
CA ASN A 352 -20.41 -21.24 10.57
C ASN A 352 -21.59 -20.64 9.81
N LYS A 353 -22.06 -19.46 10.23
CA LYS A 353 -23.15 -18.76 9.56
C LYS A 353 -22.76 -18.34 8.13
N LEU A 354 -21.53 -17.87 7.91
CA LEU A 354 -21.01 -17.57 6.56
C LEU A 354 -20.97 -18.82 5.69
N LEU A 355 -20.39 -19.92 6.20
CA LEU A 355 -20.29 -21.19 5.49
C LEU A 355 -21.65 -21.74 5.05
N VAL A 356 -22.67 -21.65 5.91
CA VAL A 356 -24.03 -22.09 5.58
C VAL A 356 -24.72 -21.13 4.61
N SER A 357 -24.45 -19.83 4.73
CA SER A 357 -25.13 -18.81 3.90
C SER A 357 -24.75 -18.87 2.44
N ASP A 358 -23.50 -19.22 2.12
CA ASP A 358 -23.01 -19.34 0.75
C ASP A 358 -21.88 -20.39 0.65
N PRO A 359 -22.23 -21.69 0.58
CA PRO A 359 -21.25 -22.78 0.52
C PRO A 359 -20.40 -22.80 -0.76
N GLN A 360 -20.83 -22.06 -1.80
CA GLN A 360 -20.08 -21.95 -3.06
C GLN A 360 -19.00 -20.87 -2.97
N ARG A 361 -19.25 -19.80 -2.21
CA ARG A 361 -18.28 -18.71 -2.02
C ARG A 361 -17.29 -18.97 -0.89
N TYR A 362 -17.70 -19.66 0.16
CA TYR A 362 -16.91 -19.82 1.38
C TYR A 362 -16.48 -21.27 1.62
N GLY A 363 -15.24 -21.44 2.07
CA GLY A 363 -14.70 -22.71 2.57
C GLY A 363 -13.95 -22.50 3.89
N THR A 364 -13.60 -23.58 4.57
CA THR A 364 -12.76 -23.53 5.78
C THR A 364 -11.89 -24.77 5.85
N THR A 365 -10.78 -24.67 6.56
CA THR A 365 -9.84 -25.78 6.74
C THR A 365 -10.35 -26.77 7.78
N ILE A 366 -10.00 -28.05 7.60
CA ILE A 366 -10.21 -29.08 8.62
C ILE A 366 -8.98 -29.12 9.54
N PRO A 367 -9.15 -28.89 10.85
CA PRO A 367 -8.02 -28.94 11.77
C PRO A 367 -7.50 -30.37 11.95
N PHE A 368 -6.19 -30.50 12.15
CA PHE A 368 -5.53 -31.77 12.46
C PHE A 368 -5.47 -32.01 13.96
N THR A 369 -5.52 -33.27 14.38
CA THR A 369 -5.31 -33.66 15.77
C THR A 369 -4.52 -34.95 15.91
N SER A 370 -3.72 -35.05 16.98
CA SER A 370 -3.06 -36.29 17.40
C SER A 370 -3.96 -37.21 18.23
N ARG A 371 -5.17 -36.77 18.58
CA ARG A 371 -6.12 -37.55 19.36
C ARG A 371 -6.62 -38.74 18.52
N LYS A 372 -6.90 -39.87 19.16
CA LYS A 372 -7.59 -40.98 18.49
C LYS A 372 -9.03 -40.60 18.13
N PRO A 373 -9.54 -40.99 16.96
CA PRO A 373 -10.94 -40.79 16.59
C PRO A 373 -11.88 -41.51 17.56
N LYS A 374 -13.02 -40.87 17.88
CA LYS A 374 -14.13 -41.52 18.58
C LYS A 374 -14.92 -42.41 17.62
N VAL A 375 -15.78 -43.27 18.18
CA VAL A 375 -16.56 -44.27 17.43
C VAL A 375 -17.45 -43.64 16.35
N ASP A 376 -17.93 -42.43 16.59
CA ASP A 376 -18.81 -41.64 15.72
C ASP A 376 -18.07 -40.62 14.83
N GLU A 377 -16.75 -40.47 14.99
CA GLU A 377 -15.97 -39.49 14.25
C GLU A 377 -15.39 -40.12 12.98
N ARG A 378 -15.57 -39.43 11.85
CA ARG A 378 -14.92 -39.79 10.58
C ARG A 378 -13.77 -38.85 10.29
N ASP A 379 -12.69 -39.43 9.76
CA ASP A 379 -11.53 -38.67 9.31
C ASP A 379 -11.91 -37.72 8.16
N GLY A 380 -11.35 -36.51 8.19
CA GLY A 380 -11.61 -35.49 7.18
C GLY A 380 -13.02 -34.86 7.25
N GLN A 381 -13.73 -34.99 8.38
CA GLN A 381 -15.00 -34.30 8.61
C GLN A 381 -14.87 -33.14 9.60
N MET A 382 -14.72 -33.46 10.89
CA MET A 382 -14.51 -32.45 11.95
C MET A 382 -13.03 -32.25 12.25
N TYR A 383 -12.26 -33.33 12.14
CA TYR A 383 -10.82 -33.36 12.32
C TYR A 383 -10.18 -34.29 11.30
N SER A 384 -8.95 -33.98 10.95
CA SER A 384 -8.05 -34.91 10.28
C SER A 384 -7.12 -35.53 11.32
N PHE A 385 -7.14 -36.85 11.42
CA PHE A 385 -6.41 -37.58 12.45
C PHE A 385 -5.02 -37.96 11.96
N MET A 386 -3.99 -37.64 12.73
CA MET A 386 -2.60 -38.00 12.42
C MET A 386 -1.86 -38.47 13.68
N THR A 387 -0.74 -39.18 13.54
CA THR A 387 0.01 -39.57 14.73
C THR A 387 0.71 -38.37 15.37
N ARG A 388 0.92 -38.42 16.69
CA ARG A 388 1.63 -37.35 17.41
C ARG A 388 3.03 -37.10 16.83
N SER A 389 3.76 -38.17 16.50
CA SER A 389 5.12 -38.09 15.94
C SER A 389 5.16 -37.40 14.57
N GLU A 390 4.22 -37.71 13.68
CA GLU A 390 4.08 -37.03 12.40
C GLU A 390 3.74 -35.55 12.60
N MET A 391 2.83 -35.25 13.54
CA MET A 391 2.41 -33.88 13.82
C MET A 391 3.56 -33.03 14.37
N GLU A 392 4.36 -33.57 15.28
CA GLU A 392 5.55 -32.91 15.83
C GLU A 392 6.62 -32.68 14.74
N CYS A 393 6.80 -33.64 13.83
CA CYS A 393 7.69 -33.48 12.67
C CYS A 393 7.22 -32.35 11.76
N ASP A 394 5.93 -32.31 11.43
CA ASP A 394 5.33 -31.27 10.59
C ASP A 394 5.40 -29.88 11.23
N ILE A 395 5.17 -29.79 12.54
CA ILE A 395 5.33 -28.57 13.32
C ILE A 395 6.78 -28.08 13.25
N LYS A 396 7.75 -28.98 13.45
CA LYS A 396 9.19 -28.65 13.37
C LYS A 396 9.60 -28.16 11.99
N ASN A 397 8.97 -28.70 10.94
CA ASN A 397 9.18 -28.30 9.55
C ASN A 397 8.37 -27.05 9.13
N GLY A 398 7.67 -26.39 10.06
CA GLY A 398 6.94 -25.16 9.77
C GLY A 398 5.70 -25.35 8.89
N ARG A 399 5.13 -26.56 8.83
CA ARG A 399 3.95 -26.87 7.98
C ARG A 399 2.61 -26.48 8.62
N PHE A 400 2.62 -26.10 9.90
CA PHE A 400 1.45 -25.67 10.66
C PHE A 400 1.43 -24.16 10.81
N LEU A 401 0.27 -23.56 10.51
CA LEU A 401 0.01 -22.14 10.73
C LEU A 401 -0.05 -21.84 12.23
N GLU A 402 -0.85 -22.62 12.94
CA GLU A 402 -0.97 -22.59 14.40
C GLU A 402 -1.12 -24.00 14.93
N HIS A 403 -0.61 -24.22 16.13
CA HIS A 403 -0.74 -25.49 16.84
C HIS A 403 -0.79 -25.24 18.35
N GLY A 404 -1.45 -26.15 19.07
CA GLY A 404 -1.58 -26.11 20.52
C GLY A 404 -1.78 -27.51 21.08
N GLU A 405 -1.59 -27.63 22.38
CA GLU A 405 -1.82 -28.88 23.11
C GLU A 405 -3.02 -28.71 24.04
N TYR A 406 -3.95 -29.66 23.98
CA TYR A 406 -5.12 -29.71 24.84
C TYR A 406 -5.39 -31.15 25.25
N ASP A 407 -5.52 -31.39 26.56
CA ASP A 407 -5.76 -32.72 27.13
C ASP A 407 -4.75 -33.78 26.64
N GLY A 408 -3.45 -33.41 26.63
CA GLY A 408 -2.34 -34.27 26.18
C GLY A 408 -2.31 -34.58 24.67
N ASN A 409 -3.18 -33.96 23.88
CA ASN A 409 -3.26 -34.14 22.44
C ASN A 409 -2.94 -32.85 21.70
N LEU A 410 -2.26 -32.96 20.56
CA LEU A 410 -1.94 -31.84 19.69
C LEU A 410 -3.13 -31.53 18.78
N TYR A 411 -3.32 -30.25 18.52
CA TYR A 411 -4.30 -29.70 17.57
C TYR A 411 -3.63 -28.60 16.75
N GLY A 412 -4.00 -28.46 15.48
CA GLY A 412 -3.45 -27.39 14.66
C GLY A 412 -4.03 -27.33 13.26
N THR A 413 -3.73 -26.24 12.57
CA THR A 413 -4.17 -25.99 11.19
C THR A 413 -2.95 -25.99 10.28
N LYS A 414 -2.95 -26.84 9.24
CA LYS A 414 -1.87 -26.88 8.25
C LYS A 414 -2.00 -25.74 7.25
N ILE A 415 -0.86 -25.23 6.79
CA ILE A 415 -0.82 -24.17 5.77
C ILE A 415 -1.37 -24.69 4.43
N ASN A 416 -1.00 -25.92 4.03
CA ASN A 416 -1.50 -26.55 2.79
C ASN A 416 -3.02 -26.65 2.72
N SER A 417 -3.71 -26.89 3.84
CA SER A 417 -5.17 -26.95 3.86
C SER A 417 -5.82 -25.61 3.48
N ILE A 418 -5.12 -24.50 3.68
CA ILE A 418 -5.57 -23.17 3.24
C ILE A 418 -5.48 -23.08 1.72
N HIS A 419 -4.37 -23.57 1.13
CA HIS A 419 -4.18 -23.63 -0.31
C HIS A 419 -5.24 -24.48 -1.00
N GLU A 420 -5.53 -25.68 -0.46
CA GLU A 420 -6.57 -26.57 -0.98
C GLU A 420 -7.93 -25.86 -1.09
N VAL A 421 -8.30 -25.05 -0.10
CA VAL A 421 -9.55 -24.27 -0.14
C VAL A 421 -9.47 -23.14 -1.17
N ILE A 422 -8.35 -22.41 -1.24
CA ILE A 422 -8.15 -21.31 -2.19
C ILE A 422 -8.20 -21.83 -3.64
N GLU A 423 -7.58 -22.98 -3.92
CA GLU A 423 -7.54 -23.63 -5.23
C GLU A 423 -8.94 -24.04 -5.72
N THR A 424 -9.88 -24.29 -4.81
CA THR A 424 -11.29 -24.54 -5.18
C THR A 424 -12.05 -23.26 -5.59
N GLY A 425 -11.38 -22.10 -5.61
CA GLY A 425 -11.96 -20.80 -5.96
C GLY A 425 -12.78 -20.15 -4.84
N LYS A 426 -12.70 -20.70 -3.62
CA LYS A 426 -13.45 -20.22 -2.45
C LYS A 426 -12.61 -19.29 -1.58
N ILE A 427 -13.30 -18.41 -0.84
CA ILE A 427 -12.67 -17.63 0.23
C ILE A 427 -12.51 -18.55 1.44
N CYS A 428 -11.26 -18.79 1.87
CA CYS A 428 -10.97 -19.61 3.04
C CYS A 428 -11.17 -18.80 4.33
N ILE A 429 -12.16 -19.19 5.14
CA ILE A 429 -12.45 -18.57 6.43
C ILE A 429 -11.64 -19.26 7.53
N LEU A 430 -10.87 -18.46 8.27
CA LEU A 430 -9.95 -18.88 9.32
C LEU A 430 -10.31 -18.20 10.65
N ASP A 431 -10.50 -18.98 11.72
CA ASP A 431 -10.74 -18.48 13.09
C ASP A 431 -9.53 -18.71 14.00
N VAL A 432 -8.40 -18.12 13.64
CA VAL A 432 -7.06 -18.35 14.21
C VAL A 432 -6.69 -17.35 15.31
N ASN A 433 -5.57 -17.60 16.00
CA ASN A 433 -4.96 -16.64 16.93
C ASN A 433 -4.32 -15.44 16.17
N PRO A 434 -4.32 -14.21 16.72
CA PRO A 434 -3.62 -13.06 16.11
C PRO A 434 -2.18 -13.33 15.66
N GLN A 435 -1.46 -14.22 16.34
CA GLN A 435 -0.09 -14.62 15.98
C GLN A 435 0.05 -15.19 14.56
N ALA A 436 -1.01 -15.83 14.05
CA ALA A 436 -1.05 -16.40 12.71
C ALA A 436 -0.94 -15.33 11.60
N LEU A 437 -1.25 -14.07 11.91
CA LEU A 437 -1.21 -12.97 10.94
C LEU A 437 0.20 -12.72 10.36
N LYS A 438 1.26 -13.07 11.10
CA LYS A 438 2.64 -12.97 10.61
C LYS A 438 2.92 -13.84 9.38
N VAL A 439 2.23 -14.98 9.32
CA VAL A 439 2.35 -15.92 8.20
C VAL A 439 1.31 -15.58 7.13
N LEU A 440 0.10 -15.19 7.55
CA LEU A 440 -1.01 -14.95 6.62
C LEU A 440 -0.93 -13.60 5.89
N ARG A 441 -0.29 -12.57 6.43
CA ARG A 441 -0.29 -11.21 5.84
C ARG A 441 0.69 -11.07 4.68
N THR A 442 0.45 -11.83 3.61
CA THR A 442 1.27 -11.88 2.40
C THR A 442 0.40 -11.84 1.15
N SER A 443 1.04 -11.59 0.00
CA SER A 443 0.42 -11.66 -1.34
C SER A 443 -0.12 -13.04 -1.70
N GLU A 444 0.39 -14.08 -1.02
CA GLU A 444 -0.02 -15.46 -1.21
C GLU A 444 -1.46 -15.68 -0.72
N PHE A 445 -1.78 -15.21 0.49
CA PHE A 445 -3.08 -15.44 1.15
C PHE A 445 -4.05 -14.27 1.03
N LEU A 446 -3.58 -13.06 0.64
CA LEU A 446 -4.37 -11.84 0.49
C LEU A 446 -5.48 -11.72 1.56
N PRO A 447 -5.13 -11.71 2.86
CA PRO A 447 -6.11 -11.79 3.91
C PRO A 447 -6.97 -10.54 3.99
N TYR A 448 -8.22 -10.73 4.36
CA TYR A 448 -9.06 -9.70 4.95
C TYR A 448 -9.21 -10.00 6.44
N VAL A 449 -8.61 -9.16 7.28
CA VAL A 449 -8.49 -9.39 8.72
C VAL A 449 -9.60 -8.63 9.44
N VAL A 450 -10.55 -9.39 10.00
CA VAL A 450 -11.67 -8.83 10.75
C VAL A 450 -11.50 -9.15 12.22
N PHE A 451 -11.40 -8.10 13.03
CA PHE A 451 -11.42 -8.21 14.47
C PHE A 451 -12.85 -8.18 15.00
N ILE A 452 -13.22 -9.22 15.73
CA ILE A 452 -14.50 -9.33 16.44
C ILE A 452 -14.25 -8.88 17.87
N GLU A 453 -14.66 -7.65 18.15
CA GLU A 453 -14.56 -7.01 19.44
C GLU A 453 -15.65 -7.51 20.38
N ALA A 454 -15.26 -7.80 21.63
CA ALA A 454 -16.22 -8.10 22.67
C ALA A 454 -17.06 -6.86 22.99
N PRO A 455 -18.40 -6.99 23.10
CA PRO A 455 -19.22 -5.93 23.63
C PRO A 455 -18.91 -5.73 25.12
N ASP A 456 -19.48 -4.67 25.71
CA ASP A 456 -19.35 -4.41 27.13
C ASP A 456 -19.79 -5.61 27.97
N PHE A 457 -19.18 -5.74 29.15
CA PHE A 457 -19.38 -6.89 30.04
C PHE A 457 -20.86 -7.21 30.31
N GLU A 458 -21.69 -6.19 30.58
CA GLU A 458 -23.12 -6.37 30.84
C GLU A 458 -23.89 -6.87 29.60
N VAL A 459 -23.54 -6.36 28.42
CA VAL A 459 -24.13 -6.80 27.15
C VAL A 459 -23.73 -8.24 26.86
N LEU A 460 -22.44 -8.57 27.01
CA LEU A 460 -21.93 -9.94 26.82
C LEU A 460 -22.61 -10.93 27.77
N LYS A 461 -22.83 -10.53 29.03
CA LYS A 461 -23.53 -11.32 30.05
C LYS A 461 -25.00 -11.54 29.70
N ALA A 462 -25.69 -10.51 29.22
CA ALA A 462 -27.06 -10.61 28.75
C ALA A 462 -27.17 -11.55 27.52
N MET A 463 -26.26 -11.42 26.57
CA MET A 463 -26.19 -12.30 25.40
C MET A 463 -25.94 -13.76 25.78
N ASN A 464 -25.03 -14.03 26.73
CA ASN A 464 -24.79 -15.38 27.21
C ASN A 464 -26.04 -16.00 27.84
N ARG A 465 -26.78 -15.21 28.64
CA ARG A 465 -28.06 -15.64 29.24
C ARG A 465 -29.11 -15.97 28.17
N SER A 466 -29.32 -15.07 27.21
CA SER A 466 -30.28 -15.26 26.13
C SER A 466 -29.93 -16.46 25.24
N ALA A 467 -28.63 -16.71 24.99
CA ALA A 467 -28.17 -17.87 24.23
C ALA A 467 -28.47 -19.20 24.94
N ILE A 468 -28.47 -19.22 26.28
CA ILE A 468 -28.85 -20.40 27.07
C ILE A 468 -30.36 -20.59 27.03
N GLU A 469 -31.12 -19.51 27.23
CA GLU A 469 -32.59 -19.54 27.15
C GLU A 469 -33.08 -20.02 25.78
N SER A 470 -32.36 -19.65 24.72
CA SER A 470 -32.64 -20.08 23.34
C SER A 470 -32.09 -21.47 23.01
N GLY A 471 -31.42 -22.16 23.94
CA GLY A 471 -30.82 -23.49 23.75
C GLY A 471 -29.62 -23.53 22.79
N VAL A 472 -29.08 -22.37 22.40
CA VAL A 472 -27.92 -22.25 21.49
C VAL A 472 -26.62 -22.62 22.20
N VAL A 473 -26.52 -22.32 23.51
CA VAL A 473 -25.36 -22.62 24.34
C VAL A 473 -25.82 -23.40 25.57
N THR A 474 -25.17 -24.52 25.84
CA THR A 474 -25.51 -25.41 26.97
C THR A 474 -24.78 -25.06 28.27
N LYS A 475 -23.63 -24.37 28.16
CA LYS A 475 -22.80 -23.98 29.32
C LYS A 475 -23.00 -22.50 29.64
N GLN A 476 -23.48 -22.22 30.85
CA GLN A 476 -23.44 -20.87 31.40
C GLN A 476 -21.99 -20.48 31.70
N LEU A 477 -21.56 -19.35 31.14
CA LEU A 477 -20.25 -18.80 31.46
C LEU A 477 -20.33 -18.06 32.79
N THR A 478 -19.27 -18.19 33.58
CA THR A 478 -19.11 -17.43 34.82
C THR A 478 -18.79 -15.97 34.51
N ASP A 479 -19.14 -15.07 35.44
CA ASP A 479 -18.78 -13.66 35.33
C ASP A 479 -17.26 -13.46 35.14
N SER A 480 -16.43 -14.30 35.76
CA SER A 480 -14.98 -14.28 35.58
C SER A 480 -14.53 -14.66 34.15
N GLU A 481 -15.17 -15.65 33.52
CA GLU A 481 -14.89 -16.03 32.13
C GLU A 481 -15.32 -14.93 31.14
N LEU A 482 -16.47 -14.29 31.40
CA LEU A 482 -16.97 -13.17 30.60
C LEU A 482 -16.05 -11.95 30.72
N LYS A 483 -15.64 -11.61 31.95
CA LYS A 483 -14.70 -10.51 32.18
C LYS A 483 -13.35 -10.75 31.51
N ARG A 484 -12.83 -11.98 31.58
CA ARG A 484 -11.63 -12.38 30.86
C ARG A 484 -11.76 -12.22 29.34
N THR A 485 -12.95 -12.46 28.78
CA THR A 485 -13.21 -12.28 27.34
C THR A 485 -13.10 -10.81 26.94
N VAL A 486 -13.68 -9.90 27.74
CA VAL A 486 -13.59 -8.45 27.52
C VAL A 486 -12.15 -7.96 27.63
N ASP A 487 -11.45 -8.34 28.71
CA ASP A 487 -10.08 -7.90 28.97
C ASP A 487 -9.10 -8.42 27.89
N GLU A 488 -9.29 -9.67 27.44
CA GLU A 488 -8.49 -10.24 26.35
C GLU A 488 -8.80 -9.56 25.00
N SER A 489 -10.06 -9.20 24.75
CA SER A 489 -10.45 -8.46 23.54
C SER A 489 -9.72 -7.12 23.47
N GLU A 490 -9.72 -6.36 24.57
CA GLU A 490 -9.02 -5.07 24.66
C GLU A 490 -7.51 -5.24 24.47
N ARG A 491 -6.92 -6.27 25.08
CA ARG A 491 -5.51 -6.60 24.93
C ARG A 491 -5.15 -6.93 23.48
N ILE A 492 -5.96 -7.74 22.78
CA ILE A 492 -5.75 -8.09 21.37
C ILE A 492 -5.86 -6.83 20.50
N LYS A 493 -6.87 -5.98 20.73
CA LYS A 493 -7.05 -4.72 19.99
C LYS A 493 -5.85 -3.81 20.13
N ARG A 494 -5.32 -3.64 21.34
CA ARG A 494 -4.13 -2.83 21.61
C ARG A 494 -2.87 -3.40 20.94
N ALA A 495 -2.70 -4.71 20.96
CA ALA A 495 -1.47 -5.35 20.47
C ALA A 495 -1.44 -5.54 18.94
N TYR A 496 -2.57 -5.84 18.31
CA TYR A 496 -2.64 -6.22 16.89
C TYR A 496 -3.54 -5.31 16.05
N GLY A 497 -4.07 -4.22 16.62
CA GLY A 497 -5.01 -3.31 15.93
C GLY A 497 -4.54 -2.85 14.55
N HIS A 498 -3.23 -2.64 14.39
CA HIS A 498 -2.61 -2.23 13.12
C HIS A 498 -2.70 -3.28 12.00
N TYR A 499 -3.00 -4.55 12.33
CA TYR A 499 -3.20 -5.59 11.33
C TYR A 499 -4.65 -5.70 10.83
N PHE A 500 -5.60 -5.07 11.51
CA PHE A 500 -7.02 -5.24 11.21
C PHE A 500 -7.45 -4.37 10.04
N ASP A 501 -8.24 -4.94 9.14
CA ASP A 501 -8.91 -4.21 8.06
C ASP A 501 -10.28 -3.70 8.53
N LEU A 502 -10.92 -4.41 9.45
CA LEU A 502 -12.24 -4.09 9.99
C LEU A 502 -12.37 -4.53 11.44
N CYS A 503 -13.00 -3.70 12.27
CA CYS A 503 -13.42 -4.04 13.63
C CYS A 503 -14.94 -4.09 13.71
N ILE A 504 -15.50 -5.17 14.27
CA ILE A 504 -16.94 -5.35 14.48
C ILE A 504 -17.17 -5.68 15.95
N ILE A 505 -17.95 -4.87 16.64
CA ILE A 505 -18.44 -5.20 17.98
C ILE A 505 -19.56 -6.23 17.83
N ASN A 506 -19.43 -7.39 18.49
CA ASN A 506 -20.44 -8.43 18.44
C ASN A 506 -21.41 -8.33 19.62
N ASP A 507 -22.28 -7.31 19.60
CA ASP A 507 -23.42 -7.12 20.50
C ASP A 507 -24.70 -7.86 20.03
N GLY A 508 -24.66 -8.44 18.82
CA GLY A 508 -25.73 -9.25 18.27
C GLY A 508 -25.27 -10.00 17.02
N LEU A 509 -25.44 -11.33 17.01
CA LEU A 509 -24.89 -12.19 15.95
C LEU A 509 -25.40 -11.82 14.55
N GLU A 510 -26.69 -11.47 14.40
CA GLU A 510 -27.27 -11.08 13.11
C GLU A 510 -26.77 -9.72 12.61
N ALA A 511 -26.58 -8.75 13.52
CA ALA A 511 -26.05 -7.44 13.17
C ALA A 511 -24.58 -7.56 12.73
N ALA A 512 -23.76 -8.25 13.53
CA ALA A 512 -22.37 -8.51 13.20
C ALA A 512 -22.22 -9.28 11.88
N PHE A 513 -23.06 -10.29 11.65
CA PHE A 513 -23.07 -11.05 10.40
C PHE A 513 -23.42 -10.17 9.18
N ARG A 514 -24.43 -9.29 9.29
CA ARG A 514 -24.79 -8.35 8.21
C ARG A 514 -23.65 -7.39 7.92
N SER A 515 -23.03 -6.80 8.94
CA SER A 515 -21.88 -5.90 8.78
C SER A 515 -20.71 -6.59 8.11
N LEU A 516 -20.39 -7.83 8.52
CA LEU A 516 -19.33 -8.63 7.91
C LEU A 516 -19.61 -8.94 6.43
N ARG A 517 -20.83 -9.34 6.10
CA ARG A 517 -21.24 -9.62 4.72
C ARG A 517 -21.14 -8.37 3.84
N LEU A 518 -21.66 -7.24 4.32
CA LEU A 518 -21.60 -5.96 3.59
C LEU A 518 -20.14 -5.56 3.30
N ALA A 519 -19.24 -5.74 4.27
CA ALA A 519 -17.82 -5.46 4.06
C ALA A 519 -17.21 -6.38 2.99
N LEU A 520 -17.51 -7.68 3.01
CA LEU A 520 -17.02 -8.63 2.00
C LEU A 520 -17.56 -8.35 0.60
N ASP A 521 -18.80 -7.88 0.50
CA ASP A 521 -19.42 -7.51 -0.76
C ASP A 521 -18.78 -6.23 -1.33
N LYS A 522 -18.49 -5.24 -0.49
CA LYS A 522 -17.75 -4.02 -0.89
C LYS A 522 -16.40 -4.33 -1.51
N LEU A 523 -15.62 -5.27 -0.95
CA LEU A 523 -14.31 -5.65 -1.52
C LEU A 523 -14.42 -6.11 -2.98
N SER A 524 -15.54 -6.72 -3.36
CA SER A 524 -15.74 -7.22 -4.73
C SER A 524 -16.22 -6.12 -5.70
N MET A 525 -16.63 -4.96 -5.20
CA MET A 525 -17.25 -3.89 -5.99
C MET A 525 -16.42 -2.60 -5.99
N GLU A 526 -15.67 -2.32 -4.93
CA GLU A 526 -14.93 -1.09 -4.72
C GLU A 526 -13.42 -1.31 -4.87
N GLN A 527 -12.70 -0.24 -5.27
CA GLN A 527 -11.23 -0.25 -5.29
C GLN A 527 -10.69 -0.45 -3.88
N GLN A 528 -9.58 -1.17 -3.76
CA GLN A 528 -8.99 -1.52 -2.47
C GLN A 528 -7.61 -0.92 -2.30
N TRP A 529 -7.27 -0.54 -1.07
CA TRP A 529 -5.90 -0.26 -0.67
C TRP A 529 -5.28 -1.54 -0.12
N VAL A 530 -4.15 -1.95 -0.69
CA VAL A 530 -3.38 -3.12 -0.25
C VAL A 530 -1.93 -2.72 -0.03
N PRO A 531 -1.17 -3.42 0.83
CA PRO A 531 0.26 -3.19 0.95
C PRO A 531 0.96 -3.26 -0.41
N VAL A 532 1.90 -2.36 -0.67
CA VAL A 532 2.68 -2.33 -1.92
C VAL A 532 3.38 -3.67 -2.19
N SER A 533 3.86 -4.34 -1.13
CA SER A 533 4.47 -5.67 -1.19
C SER A 533 3.55 -6.79 -1.68
N TRP A 534 2.25 -6.51 -1.84
CA TRP A 534 1.31 -7.46 -2.42
C TRP A 534 1.17 -7.34 -3.93
N VAL A 535 1.63 -6.24 -4.50
CA VAL A 535 1.46 -5.89 -5.91
C VAL A 535 2.78 -5.98 -6.67
N PHE A 536 3.88 -5.54 -6.05
CA PHE A 536 5.20 -5.40 -6.69
C PHE A 536 6.18 -6.51 -6.32
#